data_AF-A0A3P1X341-F1
#
_entry.id   AF-A0A3P1X341-F1
#
_cell.length_a   1.000
_cell.length_b   1.000
_cell.length_c   1.000
_cell.angle_alpha   90.00
_cell.angle_beta   90.00
_cell.angle_gamma   90.00
#
_symmetry.space_group_name_H-M   'P 1'
#
loop_
_entity.id
_entity.type
_entity.pdbx_description
1 polymer ?
#
loop_
_entity_poly.entity_id
_entity_poly.type
_entity_poly.pdbx_seq_one_letter_code
_entity_poly.pdbx_strand_id
1 'polypeptide(L)' 'ATLPLPAVILQKVREGEALGPVMSRYTGIDEIGRKEGAIGVFTAGKLTRASVYHQAVILALSPFHNAVYQAL' A
#
# COMPACT_ATOMS: atom_id res chain seq x y z
N ALA A 1 -4.71 -0.54 6.47
CA ALA A 1 -3.73 -1.56 6.92
C ALA A 1 -2.32 -1.04 6.68
N THR A 2 -1.36 -1.42 7.51
CA THR A 2 0.07 -1.13 7.31
C THR A 2 0.77 -2.37 6.76
N LEU A 3 1.85 -2.16 6.00
CA LEU A 3 2.71 -3.22 5.50
C LEU A 3 4.09 -3.03 6.12
N PRO A 4 4.58 -3.96 6.98
CA PRO A 4 5.95 -3.88 7.46
C PRO A 4 6.93 -4.05 6.30
N LEU A 5 7.94 -3.19 6.23
CA LEU A 5 9.00 -3.26 5.22
C LEU A 5 10.21 -3.99 5.80
N PRO A 6 10.90 -4.84 4.99
CA PRO A 6 12.20 -5.38 5.38
C PRO A 6 13.19 -4.27 5.71
N ALA A 7 14.08 -4.50 6.69
CA ALA A 7 15.02 -3.48 7.17
C ALA A 7 15.86 -2.85 6.04
N VAL A 8 16.30 -3.67 5.07
CA VAL A 8 17.07 -3.22 3.90
C VAL A 8 16.31 -2.21 3.03
N ILE A 9 14.99 -2.35 2.90
CA ILE A 9 14.14 -1.41 2.14
C ILE A 9 13.87 -0.17 2.99
N LEU A 10 13.56 -0.37 4.27
CA LEU A 10 13.24 0.72 5.19
C LEU A 10 14.41 1.70 5.36
N GLN A 11 15.64 1.19 5.39
CA GLN A 11 16.83 2.03 5.48
C GLN A 11 16.93 3.00 4.29
N LYS A 12 16.70 2.53 3.06
CA LYS A 12 16.71 3.39 1.86
C LYS A 12 15.61 4.44 1.88
N VAL A 13 14.43 4.07 2.33
CA VAL A 13 13.33 5.04 2.49
C VAL A 13 13.66 6.10 3.55
N ARG A 14 14.32 5.71 4.65
CA ARG A 14 14.80 6.65 5.68
C ARG A 14 15.92 7.58 5.20
N GLU A 15 16.71 7.14 4.22
CA GLU A 15 17.71 7.96 3.53
C GLU A 15 17.07 8.97 2.55
N GLY A 16 15.73 8.99 2.43
CA GLY A 16 14.98 9.93 1.59
C GLY A 16 14.58 9.38 0.23
N GLU A 17 14.88 8.11 -0.07
CA GLU A 17 14.47 7.50 -1.32
C GLU A 17 12.98 7.16 -1.35
N ALA A 18 12.31 7.41 -2.47
CA ALA A 18 10.94 6.97 -2.66
C ALA A 18 10.86 5.43 -2.70
N LEU A 19 9.85 4.85 -2.04
CA LEU A 19 9.66 3.40 -1.96
C LEU A 19 9.52 2.72 -3.34
N GLY A 20 8.90 3.39 -4.31
CA GLY A 20 8.69 2.85 -5.66
C GLY A 20 10.00 2.46 -6.35
N PRO A 21 10.92 3.41 -6.58
CA PRO A 21 12.25 3.14 -7.14
C PRO A 21 13.05 2.08 -6.35
N VAL A 22 13.01 2.14 -5.02
CA VAL A 22 13.68 1.15 -4.16
C VAL A 22 13.16 -0.26 -4.44
N MET A 23 11.84 -0.42 -4.53
CA MET A 23 11.19 -1.70 -4.82
C MET A 23 11.44 -2.18 -6.25
N SER A 24 11.48 -1.27 -7.24
CA SER A 24 11.83 -1.64 -8.62
C SER A 24 13.25 -2.22 -8.69
N ARG A 25 14.24 -1.61 -8.03
CA ARG A 25 15.60 -2.15 -7.96
C ARG A 25 15.66 -3.48 -7.19
N TYR A 26 14.92 -3.60 -6.09
CA TYR A 26 14.90 -4.82 -5.28
C TYR A 26 14.30 -6.03 -6.00
N THR A 27 13.28 -5.81 -6.83
CA THR A 27 12.52 -6.87 -7.49
C THR A 27 12.92 -7.10 -8.95
N GLY A 28 13.63 -6.15 -9.57
CA GLY A 28 13.87 -6.12 -11.01
C GLY A 28 12.63 -5.74 -11.84
N ILE A 29 11.54 -5.29 -11.21
CA ILE A 29 10.29 -4.95 -11.89
C ILE A 29 10.18 -3.43 -12.06
N ASP A 30 10.27 -2.97 -13.30
CA ASP A 30 10.05 -1.55 -13.63
C ASP A 30 8.60 -1.12 -13.33
N GLU A 31 8.48 0.12 -12.84
CA GLU A 31 7.23 0.77 -12.43
C GLU A 31 6.34 -0.12 -11.54
N ILE A 32 6.92 -0.85 -10.59
CA ILE A 32 6.19 -1.80 -9.74
C ILE A 32 4.98 -1.17 -9.02
N GLY A 33 5.03 0.14 -8.75
CA GLY A 33 3.93 0.90 -8.16
C GLY A 33 2.67 1.01 -9.03
N ARG A 34 2.77 0.75 -10.35
CA ARG A 34 1.66 0.68 -11.32
C ARG A 34 1.15 -0.75 -11.55
N LYS A 35 1.83 -1.74 -10.98
CA LYS A 35 1.45 -3.16 -10.98
C LYS A 35 0.91 -3.53 -9.60
N GLU A 36 1.36 -4.63 -9.03
CA GLU A 36 0.89 -5.13 -7.73
C GLU A 36 1.46 -4.34 -6.53
N GLY A 37 2.54 -3.58 -6.75
CA GLY A 37 3.24 -2.81 -5.73
C GLY A 37 3.96 -3.67 -4.69
N ALA A 38 4.53 -3.03 -3.67
CA ALA A 38 5.17 -3.73 -2.55
C ALA A 38 4.23 -4.69 -1.81
N ILE A 39 2.92 -4.36 -1.77
CA ILE A 39 1.89 -5.22 -1.19
C ILE A 39 1.81 -6.55 -1.92
N GLY A 40 1.71 -6.55 -3.26
CA GLY A 40 1.69 -7.79 -4.04
C GLY A 40 2.92 -8.64 -3.84
N VAL A 41 4.11 -8.02 -3.91
CA VAL A 41 5.39 -8.71 -3.72
C VAL A 41 5.45 -9.40 -2.35
N PHE A 42 5.23 -8.66 -1.27
CA PHE A 42 5.41 -9.21 0.08
C PHE A 42 4.25 -10.08 0.56
N THR A 43 3.14 -10.13 -0.19
CA THR A 43 2.04 -11.06 0.07
C THR A 43 1.98 -12.21 -0.94
N ALA A 44 3.00 -12.38 -1.79
CA ALA A 44 3.02 -13.39 -2.84
C ALA A 44 1.76 -13.38 -3.73
N GLY A 45 1.34 -12.18 -4.14
CA GLY A 45 0.18 -11.94 -5.00
C GLY A 45 -1.19 -12.17 -4.35
N LYS A 46 -1.25 -12.50 -3.04
CA LYS A 46 -2.52 -12.71 -2.33
C LYS A 46 -3.31 -11.41 -2.13
N LEU A 47 -2.61 -10.28 -2.09
CA LEU A 47 -3.20 -8.95 -2.05
C LEU A 47 -2.56 -8.07 -3.11
N THR A 48 -3.28 -7.04 -3.55
CA THR A 48 -2.73 -5.99 -4.40
C THR A 48 -2.89 -4.65 -3.69
N ARG A 49 -2.16 -3.63 -4.15
CA ARG A 49 -2.41 -2.25 -3.68
C ARG A 49 -3.86 -1.85 -3.88
N ALA A 50 -4.46 -2.22 -5.01
CA ALA A 50 -5.86 -1.90 -5.32
C ALA A 50 -6.83 -2.60 -4.35
N SER A 51 -6.64 -3.89 -4.03
CA SER A 51 -7.55 -4.61 -3.13
C SER A 51 -7.50 -4.09 -1.69
N VAL A 52 -6.30 -3.72 -1.20
CA VAL A 52 -6.15 -3.11 0.14
C VAL A 52 -6.79 -1.71 0.17
N TYR A 53 -6.60 -0.91 -0.87
CA TYR A 53 -7.17 0.44 -0.93
C TYR A 53 -8.69 0.41 -1.11
N HIS A 54 -9.23 -0.58 -1.84
CA HIS A 54 -10.67 -0.78 -1.97
C HIS A 54 -11.34 -0.90 -0.59
N GLN A 55 -10.78 -1.73 0.30
CA GLN A 55 -11.27 -1.85 1.68
C GLN A 55 -11.17 -0.53 2.44
N ALA A 56 -10.05 0.19 2.31
CA ALA A 56 -9.86 1.48 2.97
C ALA A 56 -10.87 2.54 2.50
N VAL A 57 -11.17 2.59 1.20
CA VAL A 57 -12.16 3.50 0.62
C VAL A 57 -13.56 3.16 1.13
N ILE A 58 -13.96 1.88 1.15
CA ILE A 58 -15.24 1.46 1.73
C ILE A 58 -15.36 1.91 3.18
N LEU A 59 -14.33 1.69 4.00
CA LEU A 59 -14.31 2.12 5.39
C LEU A 59 -14.42 3.65 5.51
N ALA A 60 -13.69 4.39 4.69
CA ALA A 60 -13.76 5.86 4.67
C ALA A 60 -15.12 6.39 4.23
N LEU A 61 -15.90 5.62 3.47
CA LEU A 61 -17.24 5.99 3.04
C LEU A 61 -18.32 5.73 4.11
N SER A 62 -17.99 5.08 5.23
CA SER A 62 -18.94 4.78 6.31
C SER A 62 -19.79 5.98 6.76
N PRO A 63 -19.26 7.21 6.89
CA PRO A 63 -20.07 8.36 7.29
C PRO A 63 -21.18 8.76 6.31
N PHE A 64 -21.04 8.41 5.02
CA PHE A 64 -21.99 8.81 3.98
C PHE A 64 -23.22 7.88 3.90
N HIS A 65 -23.17 6.70 4.54
CA HIS A 65 -24.26 5.72 4.47
C HIS A 65 -24.62 5.09 5.82
N ASN A 66 -24.15 5.67 6.94
CA ASN A 66 -24.58 5.27 8.28
C ASN A 66 -25.01 6.51 9.08
N ALA A 67 -26.26 6.54 9.51
CA ALA A 67 -26.86 7.67 10.22
C ALA A 67 -26.13 8.04 11.53
N VAL A 68 -25.48 7.07 12.18
CA VAL A 68 -24.73 7.31 13.44
C VAL A 68 -23.62 8.35 13.30
N TYR A 69 -23.08 8.57 12.10
CA TYR A 69 -22.04 9.58 11.84
C TYR A 69 -22.61 10.94 11.40
N GLN A 70 -23.91 11.04 11.10
CA GLN A 70 -24.56 12.27 10.65
C GLN A 70 -25.21 13.07 11.81
N ALA A 71 -25.31 12.47 12.99
CA ALA A 71 -25.97 13.06 14.16
C ALA A 71 -25.07 14.01 14.99
N LEU A 72 -24.11 14.69 14.36
CA LEU A 72 -23.26 15.71 14.97
C LEU A 72 -23.62 17.11 14.46
#